data_AF-A0AA37SSI8-F1
#
_entry.id   AF-A0AA37SSI8-F1
#
_cell.length_a   1.000
_cell.length_b   1.000
_cell.length_c   1.000
_cell.angle_alpha   90.00
_cell.angle_beta   90.00
_cell.angle_gamma   90.00
#
_symmetry.space_group_name_H-M   'P 1'
#
loop_
_entity.id
_entity.type
_entity.pdbx_description
1 polymer ?
#
loop_
_entity_poly.entity_id
_entity_poly.type
_entity_poly.pdbx_seq_one_letter_code
_entity_poly.pdbx_strand_id
1 'polypeptide(L)'
;MIRLLLILLLFSCDSGNVKEEKVNNELFQGTKDHITVHISSRVDTTNNDVKEVLDLYENYINSQSDSIYDNPYWNSEEKAQFEDFDFSRISIYNGISSSQLFRIYTPFVLSIEPKNEKYQIRVLYSNSAIEPPYVGSKVWCIHKLNALREEGNWKLENLLVEKTRKWQKKQVGFIEYVYSDEHDFDELQAKKAVNFCNKIIQRFNPNFHSKFRFYLANDIDEMGELENFDYYFTGITTGKAREGMILSSKGDEFYPHEFIHKLLPTNKNRGHVIEEGLATFLGTKENLEEYLVIMKKLAHDYNINETFSLKNILNNQTDWNGYPAAYPGGALICEVIFEIKGDEGIRELINNKTNNYDEIIKLSMSILNLEEDKVIRLIDNKIKEYK
;
A
#
# COMPACT_ATOMS: atom_id res chain seq x y z
N MET A 1 7.82 5.89 3.88
CA MET A 1 6.90 4.95 4.54
C MET A 1 7.16 4.98 6.04
N ILE A 2 6.28 5.64 6.80
CA ILE A 2 6.40 6.03 8.23
C ILE A 2 6.37 4.84 9.23
N ARG A 3 6.63 3.61 8.79
CA ARG A 3 5.86 2.46 9.31
C ARG A 3 6.14 1.97 10.74
N LEU A 4 7.09 2.48 11.50
CA LEU A 4 7.22 2.08 12.92
C LEU A 4 7.77 3.13 13.89
N LEU A 5 8.61 4.08 13.44
CA LEU A 5 9.29 4.98 14.38
C LEU A 5 8.37 6.02 15.03
N LEU A 6 7.33 6.48 14.32
CA LEU A 6 6.45 7.54 14.81
C LEU A 6 5.49 7.07 15.92
N ILE A 7 5.21 5.77 16.01
CA ILE A 7 4.39 5.20 17.09
C ILE A 7 5.24 4.92 18.33
N LEU A 8 6.52 4.57 18.18
CA LEU A 8 7.45 4.39 19.31
C LEU A 8 7.82 5.72 19.99
N LEU A 9 7.79 6.84 19.27
CA LEU A 9 8.08 8.16 19.83
C LEU A 9 6.93 8.76 20.66
N LEU A 10 5.74 8.17 20.66
CA LEU A 10 4.62 8.60 21.51
C LEU A 10 4.86 8.36 23.01
N PHE A 11 5.93 7.66 23.41
CA PHE A 11 6.17 7.29 24.82
C PHE A 11 7.60 7.49 25.33
N SER A 12 8.46 8.23 24.63
CA SER A 12 9.86 8.42 25.06
C SER A 12 10.23 9.89 25.22
N CYS A 13 9.49 10.63 26.05
CA CYS A 13 9.93 11.90 26.63
C CYS A 13 9.22 12.14 27.97
N ASP A 14 9.70 11.49 29.02
CA ASP A 14 9.80 12.14 30.33
C ASP A 14 11.04 11.61 31.04
N SER A 15 12.12 12.40 30.99
CA SER A 15 13.41 12.06 31.60
C SER A 15 13.34 12.33 33.10
N GLY A 16 12.95 11.30 33.86
CA GLY A 16 13.03 11.23 35.32
C GLY A 16 13.66 9.91 35.74
N ASN A 17 14.91 9.97 36.18
CA ASN A 17 15.80 8.84 36.48
C ASN A 17 15.24 7.84 37.52
N VAL A 18 15.52 6.53 37.31
CA VAL A 18 15.52 5.39 38.25
C VAL A 18 14.24 4.52 38.37
N LYS A 19 14.10 3.54 37.47
CA LYS A 19 13.97 2.07 37.73
C LYS A 19 13.65 1.35 36.41
N GLU A 20 14.68 1.13 35.60
CA GLU A 20 14.64 0.20 34.48
C GLU A 20 14.49 -1.25 34.99
N GLU A 21 13.86 -2.11 34.17
CA GLU A 21 13.66 -3.56 34.32
C GLU A 21 12.32 -4.14 34.84
N LYS A 22 11.23 -3.36 35.00
CA LYS A 22 9.89 -4.00 35.19
C LYS A 22 8.70 -3.43 34.40
N VAL A 23 8.88 -2.39 33.59
CA VAL A 23 7.74 -1.70 32.94
C VAL A 23 7.43 -2.21 31.51
N ASN A 24 8.34 -2.92 30.85
CA ASN A 24 8.17 -3.29 29.44
C ASN A 24 7.26 -4.50 29.15
N ASN A 25 6.75 -5.20 30.18
CA ASN A 25 5.88 -6.38 29.99
C ASN A 25 4.43 -6.20 30.44
N GLU A 26 4.05 -5.05 31.03
CA GLU A 26 2.66 -4.80 31.45
C GLU A 26 1.85 -3.94 30.45
N LEU A 27 2.51 -3.29 29.48
CA LEU A 27 1.87 -2.41 28.47
C LEU A 27 1.23 -3.15 27.26
N PHE A 28 1.38 -4.48 27.18
CA PHE A 28 0.87 -5.30 26.08
C PHE A 28 -0.15 -6.37 26.50
N GLN A 29 -0.63 -6.33 27.75
CA GLN A 29 -1.82 -7.12 28.12
C GLN A 29 -3.08 -6.41 27.63
N GLY A 30 -3.55 -6.85 26.46
CA GLY A 30 -4.75 -6.32 25.82
C GLY A 30 -6.01 -6.71 26.58
N THR A 31 -6.63 -5.74 27.26
CA THR A 31 -8.08 -5.69 27.32
C THR A 31 -8.58 -5.20 25.96
N LYS A 32 -9.40 -6.02 25.29
CA LYS A 32 -10.18 -5.57 24.12
C LYS A 32 -11.24 -4.61 24.65
N ASP A 33 -10.87 -3.35 24.79
CA ASP A 33 -11.84 -2.31 25.10
C ASP A 33 -12.74 -2.17 23.86
N HIS A 34 -14.05 -2.31 24.07
CA HIS A 34 -15.04 -2.11 23.02
C HIS A 34 -14.95 -0.67 22.53
N ILE A 35 -14.71 -0.49 21.24
CA ILE A 35 -14.59 0.82 20.60
C ILE A 35 -16.00 1.34 20.35
N THR A 36 -16.38 2.40 21.05
CA THR A 36 -17.63 3.12 20.79
C THR A 36 -17.40 4.20 19.75
N VAL A 37 -18.27 4.30 18.76
CA VAL A 37 -18.19 5.40 17.78
C VAL A 37 -18.86 6.65 18.33
N HIS A 38 -18.26 7.80 18.09
CA HIS A 38 -18.92 9.08 18.30
C HIS A 38 -19.70 9.47 17.04
N ILE A 39 -20.79 10.22 17.20
CA ILE A 39 -21.64 10.62 16.07
C ILE A 39 -21.80 12.14 16.02
N SER A 40 -21.86 12.67 14.81
CA SER A 40 -22.29 14.03 14.51
C SER A 40 -23.76 14.22 14.85
N SER A 41 -24.15 15.43 15.26
CA SER A 41 -25.55 15.81 15.48
C SER A 41 -26.41 15.74 14.20
N ARG A 42 -25.78 15.58 13.03
CA ARG A 42 -26.44 15.36 11.74
C ARG A 42 -26.92 13.92 11.54
N VAL A 43 -26.48 12.96 12.36
CA VAL A 43 -26.87 11.56 12.26
C VAL A 43 -28.20 11.35 13.00
N ASP A 44 -29.28 11.18 12.25
CA ASP A 44 -30.62 10.97 12.80
C ASP A 44 -30.83 9.51 13.25
N THR A 45 -30.47 9.24 14.50
CA THR A 45 -30.66 7.92 15.14
C THR A 45 -32.10 7.62 15.55
N THR A 46 -33.04 8.54 15.31
CA THR A 46 -34.49 8.24 15.46
C THR A 46 -35.02 7.44 14.26
N ASN A 47 -34.31 7.47 13.13
CA ASN A 47 -34.55 6.59 12.00
C ASN A 47 -33.92 5.20 12.27
N ASN A 48 -34.75 4.16 12.23
CA ASN A 48 -34.32 2.78 12.52
C ASN A 48 -33.24 2.28 11.54
N ASP A 49 -33.35 2.57 10.24
CA ASP A 49 -32.34 2.14 9.26
C ASP A 49 -30.99 2.82 9.52
N VAL A 50 -31.01 4.12 9.83
CA VAL A 50 -29.78 4.86 10.18
C VAL A 50 -29.13 4.27 11.43
N LYS A 51 -29.93 3.91 12.44
CA LYS A 51 -29.46 3.26 13.66
C LYS A 51 -28.86 1.88 13.37
N GLU A 52 -29.52 1.05 12.57
CA GLU A 52 -29.01 -0.27 12.19
C GLU A 52 -27.69 -0.19 11.41
N VAL A 53 -27.54 0.80 10.53
CA VAL A 53 -26.29 1.05 9.79
C VAL A 53 -25.18 1.55 10.71
N LEU A 54 -25.50 2.37 11.70
CA LEU A 54 -24.55 2.79 12.74
C LEU A 54 -24.06 1.58 13.54
N ASP A 55 -24.99 0.74 14.01
CA ASP A 55 -24.69 -0.48 14.77
C ASP A 55 -23.87 -1.47 13.93
N LEU A 56 -24.19 -1.62 12.64
CA LEU A 56 -23.41 -2.41 11.68
C LEU A 56 -21.94 -1.95 11.66
N TYR A 57 -21.70 -0.65 11.52
CA TYR A 57 -20.35 -0.12 11.42
C TYR A 57 -19.58 -0.23 12.74
N GLU A 58 -20.21 0.05 13.89
CA GLU A 58 -19.58 -0.13 15.20
C GLU A 58 -19.19 -1.60 15.42
N ASN A 59 -20.08 -2.53 15.08
CA ASN A 59 -19.79 -3.96 15.16
C ASN A 59 -18.64 -4.37 14.22
N TYR A 60 -18.61 -3.81 13.00
CA TYR A 60 -17.53 -4.05 12.04
C TYR A 60 -16.15 -3.66 12.61
N ILE A 61 -16.00 -2.44 13.13
CA ILE A 61 -14.69 -2.00 13.64
C ILE A 61 -14.23 -2.76 14.91
N ASN A 62 -15.17 -3.33 15.66
CA ASN A 62 -14.89 -4.19 16.82
C ASN A 62 -14.62 -5.65 16.46
N SER A 63 -14.76 -6.01 15.18
CA SER A 63 -14.67 -7.38 14.69
C SER A 63 -13.30 -7.72 14.09
N GLN A 64 -12.19 -7.21 14.65
CA GLN A 64 -10.85 -7.45 14.09
C GLN A 64 -10.77 -7.05 12.61
N SER A 65 -11.30 -5.87 12.28
CA SER A 65 -11.35 -5.33 10.91
C SER A 65 -9.98 -5.17 10.25
N ASP A 66 -8.88 -5.27 11.01
CA ASP A 66 -7.51 -5.34 10.51
C ASP A 66 -7.12 -6.67 9.85
N SER A 67 -7.93 -7.72 10.01
CA SER A 67 -7.66 -9.08 9.56
C SER A 67 -8.61 -9.57 8.46
N ILE A 68 -8.13 -10.50 7.63
CA ILE A 68 -8.94 -11.19 6.60
C ILE A 68 -9.52 -12.47 7.21
N TYR A 69 -10.84 -12.55 7.28
CA TYR A 69 -11.61 -13.74 7.67
C TYR A 69 -13.05 -13.58 7.18
N ASP A 70 -13.91 -14.59 7.38
CA ASP A 70 -15.34 -14.48 7.05
C ASP A 70 -16.06 -13.49 7.99
N ASN A 71 -15.91 -12.20 7.70
CA ASN A 71 -16.48 -11.13 8.51
C ASN A 71 -18.01 -11.08 8.30
N PRO A 72 -18.82 -11.19 9.37
CA PRO A 72 -20.27 -11.24 9.24
C PRO A 72 -20.88 -9.89 8.86
N TYR A 73 -20.13 -8.79 8.91
CA TYR A 73 -20.62 -7.44 8.62
C TYR A 73 -20.38 -7.00 7.17
N TRP A 74 -19.71 -7.83 6.37
CA TRP A 74 -19.47 -7.58 4.95
C TRP A 74 -20.37 -8.46 4.07
N ASN A 75 -20.76 -7.94 2.90
CA ASN A 75 -21.65 -8.65 1.97
C ASN A 75 -20.98 -9.91 1.40
N SER A 76 -21.80 -10.90 1.03
CA SER A 76 -21.33 -12.20 0.56
C SER A 76 -20.72 -12.16 -0.85
N GLU A 77 -21.21 -11.29 -1.73
CA GLU A 77 -20.74 -11.16 -3.12
C GLU A 77 -19.26 -10.75 -3.18
N GLU A 78 -18.87 -9.71 -2.46
CA GLU A 78 -17.48 -9.24 -2.44
C GLU A 78 -16.54 -10.20 -1.71
N LYS A 79 -17.01 -10.86 -0.64
CA LYS A 79 -16.23 -11.91 0.04
C LYS A 79 -15.99 -13.14 -0.84
N ALA A 80 -16.92 -13.45 -1.76
CA ALA A 80 -16.75 -14.52 -2.72
C ALA A 80 -15.83 -14.12 -3.89
N GLN A 81 -15.77 -12.83 -4.20
CA GLN A 81 -15.00 -12.31 -5.32
C GLN A 81 -13.54 -11.97 -4.97
N PHE A 82 -13.28 -11.53 -3.73
CA PHE A 82 -11.97 -11.04 -3.29
C PHE A 82 -11.56 -11.67 -1.97
N GLU A 83 -10.31 -12.11 -1.88
CA GLU A 83 -9.73 -12.56 -0.61
C GLU A 83 -9.69 -11.38 0.39
N ASP A 84 -9.19 -10.22 -0.07
CA ASP A 84 -9.19 -8.98 0.70
C ASP A 84 -10.34 -8.06 0.27
N PHE A 85 -11.54 -8.40 0.75
CA PHE A 85 -12.80 -7.79 0.35
C PHE A 85 -13.00 -6.35 0.85
N ASP A 86 -12.36 -5.91 1.94
CA ASP A 86 -12.37 -4.49 2.33
C ASP A 86 -11.18 -3.77 1.70
N PHE A 87 -11.48 -2.91 0.72
CA PHE A 87 -10.46 -2.24 -0.07
C PHE A 87 -9.70 -1.16 0.71
N SER A 88 -10.24 -0.71 1.83
CA SER A 88 -9.61 0.27 2.69
C SER A 88 -8.60 -0.36 3.66
N ARG A 89 -8.75 -1.65 3.99
CA ARG A 89 -8.11 -2.31 5.13
C ARG A 89 -6.59 -2.13 5.17
N ILE A 90 -5.90 -2.48 4.10
CA ILE A 90 -4.43 -2.38 4.03
C ILE A 90 -3.97 -0.93 4.26
N SER A 91 -4.70 0.03 3.71
CA SER A 91 -4.38 1.46 3.83
C SER A 91 -4.69 1.98 5.23
N ILE A 92 -5.86 1.65 5.82
CA ILE A 92 -6.26 2.06 7.17
C ILE A 92 -5.29 1.54 8.22
N TYR A 93 -5.02 0.23 8.21
CA TYR A 93 -4.29 -0.43 9.30
C TYR A 93 -2.78 -0.44 9.07
N ASN A 94 -2.31 -0.50 7.83
CA ASN A 94 -0.92 -0.19 7.47
C ASN A 94 0.17 -0.90 8.31
N GLY A 95 -0.12 -2.08 8.87
CA GLY A 95 0.78 -2.86 9.74
C GLY A 95 0.55 -2.71 11.26
N ILE A 96 -0.42 -1.91 11.69
CA ILE A 96 -0.88 -1.81 13.09
C ILE A 96 -2.24 -2.47 13.28
N SER A 97 -2.54 -2.93 14.49
CA SER A 97 -3.84 -3.54 14.78
C SER A 97 -4.95 -2.50 14.83
N SER A 98 -6.20 -2.94 14.65
CA SER A 98 -7.39 -2.11 14.88
C SER A 98 -7.39 -1.45 16.26
N SER A 99 -7.09 -2.22 17.31
CA SER A 99 -6.99 -1.71 18.68
C SER A 99 -5.92 -0.62 18.87
N GLN A 100 -4.75 -0.75 18.23
CA GLN A 100 -3.70 0.27 18.27
C GLN A 100 -4.15 1.54 17.55
N LEU A 101 -4.76 1.40 16.36
CA LEU A 101 -5.24 2.52 15.58
C LEU A 101 -6.28 3.33 16.35
N PHE A 102 -7.31 2.67 16.89
CA PHE A 102 -8.45 3.36 17.51
C PHE A 102 -8.13 4.00 18.86
N ARG A 103 -7.04 3.59 19.53
CA ARG A 103 -6.50 4.29 20.70
C ARG A 103 -5.93 5.67 20.36
N ILE A 104 -5.46 5.86 19.12
CA ILE A 104 -4.85 7.11 18.66
C ILE A 104 -5.87 7.92 17.85
N TYR A 105 -6.61 7.26 16.96
CA TYR A 105 -7.55 7.85 16.02
C TYR A 105 -8.96 7.39 16.34
N THR A 106 -9.68 8.20 17.11
CA THR A 106 -11.05 7.87 17.51
C THR A 106 -12.00 8.03 16.31
N PRO A 107 -12.83 7.01 16.01
CA PRO A 107 -13.80 7.09 14.92
C PRO A 107 -14.97 8.03 15.29
N PHE A 108 -15.26 8.96 14.39
CA PHE A 108 -16.37 9.91 14.49
C PHE A 108 -17.23 9.87 13.23
N VAL A 109 -18.46 9.37 13.34
CA VAL A 109 -19.41 9.27 12.22
C VAL A 109 -19.91 10.66 11.86
N LEU A 110 -19.51 11.13 10.69
CA LEU A 110 -19.88 12.44 10.15
C LEU A 110 -21.33 12.44 9.64
N SER A 111 -21.70 11.38 8.92
CA SER A 111 -23.00 11.24 8.28
C SER A 111 -23.35 9.79 7.98
N ILE A 112 -24.65 9.50 7.96
CA ILE A 112 -25.26 8.29 7.40
C ILE A 112 -26.40 8.78 6.51
N GLU A 113 -26.27 8.66 5.20
CA GLU A 113 -27.17 9.28 4.23
C GLU A 113 -27.77 8.22 3.30
N PRO A 114 -29.08 8.31 2.97
CA PRO A 114 -29.68 7.40 2.00
C PRO A 114 -29.10 7.65 0.62
N LYS A 115 -28.82 6.57 -0.11
CA LYS A 115 -28.31 6.59 -1.49
C LYS A 115 -28.99 5.49 -2.29
N ASN A 116 -30.07 5.84 -2.98
CA ASN A 116 -30.99 4.88 -3.60
C ASN A 116 -31.56 3.91 -2.53
N GLU A 117 -31.44 2.60 -2.74
CA GLU A 117 -31.87 1.54 -1.81
C GLU A 117 -30.81 1.19 -0.74
N LYS A 118 -29.73 1.99 -0.66
CA LYS A 118 -28.59 1.79 0.23
C LYS A 118 -28.46 2.98 1.19
N TYR A 119 -27.57 2.82 2.16
CA TYR A 119 -27.04 3.94 2.94
C TYR A 119 -25.55 4.11 2.66
N GLN A 120 -25.06 5.33 2.82
CA GLN A 120 -23.64 5.62 2.78
C GLN A 120 -23.22 6.23 4.11
N ILE A 121 -22.22 5.61 4.74
CA ILE A 121 -21.64 6.07 6.00
C ILE A 121 -20.31 6.75 5.73
N ARG A 122 -20.05 7.89 6.39
CA ARG A 122 -18.77 8.61 6.36
C ARG A 122 -18.24 8.77 7.77
N VAL A 123 -17.02 8.31 8.01
CA VAL A 123 -16.42 8.25 9.34
C VAL A 123 -15.03 8.90 9.33
N LEU A 124 -14.88 9.94 10.14
CA LEU A 124 -13.61 10.62 10.36
C LEU A 124 -12.79 9.84 11.38
N TYR A 125 -11.55 9.50 11.05
CA TYR A 125 -10.59 8.92 11.97
C TYR A 125 -9.60 10.03 12.31
N SER A 126 -9.65 10.54 13.54
CA SER A 126 -8.84 11.69 13.93
C SER A 126 -8.31 11.59 15.35
N ASN A 127 -7.18 12.24 15.60
CA ASN A 127 -6.60 12.35 16.94
C ASN A 127 -6.82 13.75 17.53
N SER A 128 -6.62 13.88 18.83
CA SER A 128 -6.73 15.15 19.57
C SER A 128 -5.40 15.91 19.66
N ALA A 129 -4.37 15.48 18.94
CA ALA A 129 -3.04 16.05 19.06
C ALA A 129 -3.02 17.54 18.68
N ILE A 130 -2.31 18.33 19.48
CA ILE A 130 -2.11 19.78 19.31
C ILE A 130 -0.65 20.15 19.08
N GLU A 131 0.27 19.18 19.23
CA GLU A 131 1.70 19.45 19.12
C GLU A 131 2.18 19.41 17.67
N PRO A 132 3.08 20.34 17.26
CA PRO A 132 3.52 20.51 15.88
C PRO A 132 4.01 19.26 15.11
N PRO A 133 4.66 18.23 15.69
CA PRO A 133 5.01 17.05 14.90
C PRO A 133 3.81 16.15 14.57
N TYR A 134 2.69 16.27 15.30
CA TYR A 134 1.54 15.36 15.20
C TYR A 134 0.28 16.00 14.62
N VAL A 135 0.21 17.34 14.58
CA VAL A 135 -0.90 18.07 13.96
C VAL A 135 -1.03 17.75 12.47
N GLY A 136 0.09 17.53 11.77
CA GLY A 136 0.09 17.19 10.34
C GLY A 136 -0.57 15.83 10.02
N SER A 137 -0.67 14.93 11.01
CA SER A 137 -1.34 13.64 10.88
C SER A 137 -2.62 13.58 11.71
N LYS A 138 -3.23 14.73 12.04
CA LYS A 138 -4.42 14.78 12.90
C LYS A 138 -5.60 14.01 12.33
N VAL A 139 -5.77 14.05 11.00
CA VAL A 139 -6.77 13.27 10.28
C VAL A 139 -6.04 12.10 9.63
N TRP A 140 -6.41 10.89 10.03
CA TRP A 140 -5.90 9.66 9.43
C TRP A 140 -6.56 9.40 8.07
N CYS A 141 -7.89 9.42 8.07
CA CYS A 141 -8.72 9.30 6.88
C CYS A 141 -10.16 9.74 7.16
N ILE A 142 -10.93 9.94 6.09
CA ILE A 142 -12.39 9.91 6.08
C ILE A 142 -12.78 8.64 5.34
N HIS A 143 -13.15 7.61 6.10
CA HIS A 143 -13.57 6.31 5.60
C HIS A 143 -15.04 6.38 5.15
N LYS A 144 -15.34 5.85 3.97
CA LYS A 144 -16.64 5.93 3.33
C LYS A 144 -17.04 4.59 2.76
N LEU A 145 -18.12 4.02 3.28
CA LEU A 145 -18.64 2.73 2.84
C LEU A 145 -20.11 2.86 2.47
N ASN A 146 -20.57 1.95 1.63
CA ASN A 146 -21.99 1.74 1.43
C ASN A 146 -22.47 0.62 2.36
N ALA A 147 -23.75 0.68 2.73
CA ALA A 147 -24.48 -0.36 3.43
C ALA A 147 -25.70 -0.77 2.59
N LEU A 148 -25.83 -2.07 2.32
CA LEU A 148 -26.92 -2.66 1.53
C LEU A 148 -27.67 -3.72 2.35
N ARG A 149 -28.93 -3.99 2.01
CA ARG A 149 -29.70 -5.08 2.63
C ARG A 149 -29.43 -6.41 1.91
N GLU A 150 -28.91 -7.38 2.65
CA GLU A 150 -28.72 -8.78 2.23
C GLU A 150 -29.49 -9.67 3.20
N GLU A 151 -30.43 -10.47 2.68
CA GLU A 151 -31.27 -11.37 3.49
C GLU A 151 -31.95 -10.69 4.69
N GLY A 152 -32.37 -9.43 4.50
CA GLY A 152 -33.03 -8.63 5.53
C GLY A 152 -32.10 -7.91 6.51
N ASN A 153 -30.78 -8.14 6.45
CA ASN A 153 -29.79 -7.50 7.33
C ASN A 153 -28.92 -6.50 6.54
N TRP A 154 -28.45 -5.45 7.20
CA TRP A 154 -27.47 -4.54 6.58
C TRP A 154 -26.07 -5.19 6.53
N LYS A 155 -25.37 -4.98 5.42
CA LYS A 155 -23.97 -5.39 5.18
C LYS A 155 -23.20 -4.25 4.52
N LEU A 156 -21.91 -4.15 4.84
CA LEU A 156 -20.98 -3.22 4.20
C LEU A 156 -20.58 -3.71 2.82
N GLU A 157 -20.29 -2.76 1.91
CA GLU A 157 -19.70 -3.01 0.59
C GLU A 157 -18.71 -1.89 0.20
N ASN A 158 -17.84 -2.17 -0.77
CA ASN A 158 -16.96 -1.15 -1.34
C ASN A 158 -17.71 -0.16 -2.24
N LEU A 159 -17.13 1.04 -2.39
CA LEU A 159 -17.62 2.06 -3.31
C LEU A 159 -17.32 1.74 -4.79
N LEU A 160 -16.28 0.93 -5.05
CA LEU A 160 -15.72 0.70 -6.39
C LEU A 160 -16.80 0.37 -7.43
N VAL A 161 -17.67 -0.60 -7.13
CA VAL A 161 -18.67 -1.13 -8.08
C VAL A 161 -19.70 -0.06 -8.45
N GLU A 162 -20.17 0.71 -7.47
CA GLU A 162 -21.14 1.77 -7.71
C GLU A 162 -20.49 2.96 -8.44
N LYS A 163 -19.32 3.41 -7.98
CA LYS A 163 -18.60 4.56 -8.55
C LYS A 163 -18.24 4.34 -10.02
N THR A 164 -17.80 3.13 -10.36
CA THR A 164 -17.34 2.79 -11.72
C THR A 164 -18.44 2.21 -12.61
N ARG A 165 -19.70 2.19 -12.17
CA ARG A 165 -20.82 1.61 -12.93
C ARG A 165 -21.00 2.25 -14.30
N LYS A 166 -20.79 3.56 -14.39
CA LYS A 166 -20.94 4.35 -15.62
C LYS A 166 -19.61 4.60 -16.33
N TRP A 167 -18.50 4.14 -15.75
CA TRP A 167 -17.18 4.34 -16.36
C TRP A 167 -17.07 3.54 -17.65
N GLN A 168 -16.33 4.11 -18.60
CA GLN A 168 -16.00 3.45 -19.85
C GLN A 168 -15.09 2.25 -19.58
N LYS A 169 -15.20 1.24 -20.45
CA LYS A 169 -14.39 0.03 -20.40
C LYS A 169 -13.78 -0.25 -21.75
N LYS A 170 -12.47 -0.48 -21.79
CA LYS A 170 -11.76 -0.83 -23.02
C LYS A 170 -10.79 -1.97 -22.78
N GLN A 171 -10.99 -3.07 -23.51
CA GLN A 171 -10.09 -4.21 -23.47
C GLN A 171 -8.94 -4.01 -24.47
N VAL A 172 -7.69 -4.10 -23.99
CA VAL A 172 -6.50 -4.16 -24.86
C VAL A 172 -5.63 -5.32 -24.38
N GLY A 173 -5.50 -6.37 -25.20
CA GLY A 173 -4.83 -7.61 -24.78
C GLY A 173 -5.54 -8.25 -23.58
N PHE A 174 -4.81 -8.49 -22.48
CA PHE A 174 -5.34 -9.04 -21.22
C PHE A 174 -5.63 -7.98 -20.14
N ILE A 175 -5.51 -6.69 -20.49
CA ILE A 175 -5.78 -5.56 -19.59
C ILE A 175 -7.15 -4.96 -19.97
N GLU A 176 -8.10 -4.97 -19.02
CA GLU A 176 -9.36 -4.23 -19.14
C GLU A 176 -9.18 -2.87 -18.47
N TYR A 177 -9.11 -1.80 -19.26
CA TYR A 177 -9.05 -0.45 -18.73
C TYR A 177 -10.45 0.02 -18.33
N VAL A 178 -10.57 0.63 -17.16
CA VAL A 178 -11.81 1.18 -16.62
C VAL A 178 -11.56 2.64 -16.23
N TYR A 179 -12.24 3.58 -16.86
CA TYR A 179 -11.91 5.00 -16.75
C TYR A 179 -13.16 5.88 -16.86
N SER A 180 -13.11 7.08 -16.26
CA SER A 180 -14.22 8.03 -16.30
C SER A 180 -14.52 8.52 -17.72
N ASP A 181 -15.71 9.07 -17.96
CA ASP A 181 -16.09 9.64 -19.27
C ASP A 181 -15.23 10.86 -19.65
N GLU A 182 -14.53 11.46 -18.67
CA GLU A 182 -13.68 12.63 -18.85
C GLU A 182 -12.24 12.26 -19.25
N HIS A 183 -11.85 11.00 -19.08
CA HIS A 183 -10.51 10.52 -19.41
C HIS A 183 -10.35 10.27 -20.92
N ASP A 184 -9.37 10.92 -21.54
CA ASP A 184 -9.04 10.73 -22.96
C ASP A 184 -8.12 9.51 -23.12
N PHE A 185 -8.70 8.39 -23.55
CA PHE A 185 -7.99 7.11 -23.60
C PHE A 185 -6.93 7.05 -24.71
N ASP A 186 -5.66 6.90 -24.34
CA ASP A 186 -4.55 6.73 -25.30
C ASP A 186 -4.35 5.24 -25.66
N GLU A 187 -4.88 4.87 -26.83
CA GLU A 187 -4.74 3.50 -27.34
C GLU A 187 -3.30 3.11 -27.68
N LEU A 188 -2.43 4.07 -28.02
CA LEU A 188 -1.02 3.79 -28.28
C LEU A 188 -0.30 3.42 -26.99
N GLN A 189 -0.56 4.15 -25.91
CA GLN A 189 -0.01 3.83 -24.59
C GLN A 189 -0.54 2.49 -24.06
N ALA A 190 -1.83 2.19 -24.25
CA ALA A 190 -2.38 0.88 -23.90
C ALA A 190 -1.73 -0.28 -24.67
N LYS A 191 -1.45 -0.10 -25.96
CA LYS A 191 -0.70 -1.09 -26.75
C LYS A 191 0.75 -1.23 -26.28
N LYS A 192 1.39 -0.12 -25.91
CA LYS A 192 2.74 -0.11 -25.30
C LYS A 192 2.74 -0.89 -23.99
N ALA A 193 1.73 -0.72 -23.14
CA ALA A 193 1.55 -1.48 -21.90
C ALA A 193 1.48 -2.98 -22.16
N VAL A 194 0.61 -3.43 -23.06
CA VAL A 194 0.51 -4.86 -23.40
C VAL A 194 1.83 -5.43 -23.91
N ASN A 195 2.54 -4.68 -24.76
CA ASN A 195 3.85 -5.11 -25.26
C ASN A 195 4.91 -5.21 -24.17
N PHE A 196 4.96 -4.24 -23.25
CA PHE A 196 5.83 -4.29 -22.08
C PHE A 196 5.50 -5.50 -21.21
N CYS A 197 4.22 -5.68 -20.85
CA CYS A 197 3.78 -6.78 -20.02
C CYS A 197 4.13 -8.15 -20.64
N ASN A 198 3.93 -8.32 -21.96
CA ASN A 198 4.31 -9.54 -22.67
C ASN A 198 5.82 -9.85 -22.56
N LYS A 199 6.69 -8.83 -22.65
CA LYS A 199 8.14 -9.01 -22.46
C LYS A 199 8.48 -9.49 -21.05
N ILE A 200 7.84 -8.91 -20.03
CA ILE A 200 8.05 -9.29 -18.63
C ILE A 200 7.56 -10.72 -18.38
N ILE A 201 6.35 -11.05 -18.84
CA ILE A 201 5.77 -12.40 -18.75
C ILE A 201 6.72 -13.41 -19.38
N GLN A 202 7.16 -13.18 -20.63
CA GLN A 202 8.05 -14.11 -21.32
C GLN A 202 9.37 -14.35 -20.57
N ARG A 203 9.94 -13.30 -19.95
CA ARG A 203 11.26 -13.37 -19.29
C ARG A 203 11.21 -13.98 -17.88
N PHE A 204 10.14 -13.70 -17.13
CA PHE A 204 10.10 -13.92 -15.68
C PHE A 204 8.88 -14.66 -15.16
N ASN A 205 7.79 -14.75 -15.93
CA ASN A 205 6.58 -15.47 -15.51
C ASN A 205 5.82 -16.06 -16.71
N PRO A 206 6.39 -17.01 -17.47
CA PRO A 206 5.78 -17.52 -18.71
C PRO A 206 4.45 -18.26 -18.47
N ASN A 207 4.15 -18.60 -17.22
CA ASN A 207 2.89 -19.23 -16.83
C ASN A 207 1.80 -18.21 -16.49
N PHE A 208 2.05 -16.91 -16.59
CA PHE A 208 1.03 -15.89 -16.36
C PHE A 208 0.01 -15.88 -17.50
N HIS A 209 -1.26 -16.12 -17.17
CA HIS A 209 -2.38 -16.16 -18.13
C HIS A 209 -3.64 -15.42 -17.63
N SER A 210 -3.52 -14.73 -16.50
CA SER A 210 -4.62 -14.00 -15.88
C SER A 210 -4.89 -12.67 -16.58
N LYS A 211 -6.17 -12.26 -16.59
CA LYS A 211 -6.55 -10.90 -16.93
C LYS A 211 -6.60 -10.05 -15.66
N PHE A 212 -6.47 -8.74 -15.82
CA PHE A 212 -6.71 -7.80 -14.73
C PHE A 212 -7.34 -6.51 -15.24
N ARG A 213 -8.01 -5.81 -14.32
CA ARG A 213 -8.56 -4.49 -14.57
C ARG A 213 -7.54 -3.41 -14.22
N PHE A 214 -7.47 -2.37 -15.01
CA PHE A 214 -6.66 -1.20 -14.71
C PHE A 214 -7.58 0.02 -14.62
N TYR A 215 -7.82 0.47 -13.39
CA TYR A 215 -8.65 1.62 -13.10
C TYR A 215 -7.82 2.90 -13.19
N LEU A 216 -8.22 3.79 -14.09
CA LEU A 216 -7.59 5.10 -14.30
C LEU A 216 -8.46 6.15 -13.63
N ALA A 217 -8.04 6.55 -12.44
CA ALA A 217 -8.58 7.71 -11.74
C ALA A 217 -7.90 8.99 -12.25
N ASN A 218 -8.65 10.09 -12.25
CA ASN A 218 -8.17 11.39 -12.67
C ASN A 218 -7.13 11.98 -11.70
N ASP A 219 -7.22 11.64 -10.41
CA ASP A 219 -6.32 12.11 -9.37
C ASP A 219 -6.28 11.15 -8.16
N ILE A 220 -5.48 11.51 -7.15
CA ILE A 220 -5.25 10.69 -5.95
C ILE A 220 -6.53 10.58 -5.10
N ASP A 221 -7.36 11.61 -5.07
CA ASP A 221 -8.59 11.59 -4.28
C ASP A 221 -9.62 10.67 -4.94
N GLU A 222 -9.75 10.71 -6.26
CA GLU A 222 -10.60 9.78 -7.01
C GLU A 222 -10.10 8.33 -6.86
N MET A 223 -8.79 8.09 -6.87
CA MET A 223 -8.22 6.77 -6.56
C MET A 223 -8.57 6.36 -5.12
N GLY A 224 -8.49 7.28 -4.16
CA GLY A 224 -8.91 7.07 -2.77
C GLY A 224 -10.36 6.65 -2.66
N GLU A 225 -11.27 7.25 -3.44
CA GLU A 225 -12.68 6.85 -3.46
C GLU A 225 -12.89 5.42 -3.96
N LEU A 226 -12.06 4.93 -4.88
CA LEU A 226 -12.08 3.52 -5.31
C LEU A 226 -11.63 2.57 -4.17
N GLU A 227 -10.89 3.09 -3.19
CA GLU A 227 -10.44 2.41 -1.97
C GLU A 227 -11.27 2.76 -0.72
N ASN A 228 -12.47 3.32 -0.89
CA ASN A 228 -13.41 3.70 0.19
C ASN A 228 -13.00 4.94 1.01
N PHE A 229 -12.26 5.89 0.44
CA PHE A 229 -11.88 7.13 1.13
C PHE A 229 -12.42 8.38 0.45
N ASP A 230 -12.93 9.34 1.21
CA ASP A 230 -13.04 10.74 0.73
C ASP A 230 -11.75 11.53 0.95
N TYR A 231 -10.94 11.09 1.91
CA TYR A 231 -9.65 11.64 2.25
C TYR A 231 -8.84 10.57 2.96
N TYR A 232 -7.55 10.50 2.67
CA TYR A 232 -6.65 9.57 3.35
C TYR A 232 -5.23 10.09 3.28
N PHE A 233 -4.54 10.00 4.42
CA PHE A 233 -3.10 10.27 4.48
C PHE A 233 -2.30 8.96 4.52
N THR A 234 -2.88 7.93 5.14
CA THR A 234 -2.23 6.62 5.27
C THR A 234 -2.25 5.85 3.95
N GLY A 235 -1.08 5.39 3.49
CA GLY A 235 -1.01 4.58 2.27
C GLY A 235 -1.30 5.35 0.98
N ILE A 236 -1.20 6.69 1.02
CA ILE A 236 -1.28 7.54 -0.18
C ILE A 236 -0.18 7.17 -1.18
N THR A 237 -0.58 7.00 -2.44
CA THR A 237 0.26 6.57 -3.56
C THR A 237 -0.41 6.96 -4.86
N THR A 238 0.33 6.88 -5.97
CA THR A 238 -0.21 7.12 -7.32
C THR A 238 -0.62 5.84 -8.05
N GLY A 239 -0.32 4.68 -7.45
CA GLY A 239 -0.54 3.35 -8.01
C GLY A 239 -0.65 2.29 -6.92
N LYS A 240 -1.52 1.30 -7.14
CA LYS A 240 -1.63 0.13 -6.25
C LYS A 240 -2.12 -1.09 -7.01
N ALA A 241 -1.26 -2.10 -7.13
CA ALA A 241 -1.65 -3.44 -7.58
C ALA A 241 -2.37 -4.22 -6.47
N ARG A 242 -3.49 -4.86 -6.81
CA ARG A 242 -4.29 -5.72 -5.93
C ARG A 242 -4.78 -6.97 -6.65
N GLU A 243 -5.53 -7.81 -5.95
CA GLU A 243 -6.17 -8.99 -6.55
C GLU A 243 -7.03 -8.57 -7.75
N GLY A 244 -6.83 -9.23 -8.89
CA GLY A 244 -7.57 -8.92 -10.13
C GLY A 244 -7.46 -7.50 -10.71
N MET A 245 -6.77 -6.55 -10.07
CA MET A 245 -6.80 -5.14 -10.51
C MET A 245 -5.53 -4.33 -10.18
N ILE A 246 -5.44 -3.17 -10.82
CA ILE A 246 -4.51 -2.08 -10.51
C ILE A 246 -5.35 -0.81 -10.44
N LEU A 247 -5.12 0.02 -9.43
CA LEU A 247 -5.68 1.36 -9.31
C LEU A 247 -4.55 2.38 -9.57
N SER A 248 -4.81 3.42 -10.36
CA SER A 248 -3.82 4.49 -10.54
C SER A 248 -4.47 5.86 -10.67
N SER A 249 -3.77 6.85 -10.14
CA SER A 249 -4.06 8.27 -10.27
C SER A 249 -3.14 9.00 -11.27
N LYS A 250 -2.32 8.28 -12.05
CA LYS A 250 -1.38 8.91 -13.00
C LYS A 250 -2.08 9.44 -14.26
N GLY A 251 -3.29 8.94 -14.56
CA GLY A 251 -4.05 9.32 -15.74
C GLY A 251 -3.42 8.87 -17.05
N ASP A 252 -2.59 7.81 -17.05
CA ASP A 252 -2.03 7.21 -18.27
C ASP A 252 -2.21 5.68 -18.29
N GLU A 253 -2.29 5.11 -19.50
CA GLU A 253 -2.50 3.68 -19.72
C GLU A 253 -1.24 2.84 -19.52
N PHE A 254 -0.09 3.47 -19.25
CA PHE A 254 1.23 2.85 -19.24
C PHE A 254 1.96 3.08 -17.91
N TYR A 255 1.65 2.22 -16.93
CA TYR A 255 2.28 2.24 -15.62
C TYR A 255 3.14 0.99 -15.33
N PRO A 256 4.34 0.88 -15.94
CA PRO A 256 5.25 -0.26 -15.79
C PRO A 256 5.50 -0.73 -14.36
N HIS A 257 5.69 0.20 -13.42
CA HIS A 257 5.98 -0.11 -12.02
C HIS A 257 4.90 -1.01 -11.40
N GLU A 258 3.64 -0.60 -11.47
CA GLU A 258 2.51 -1.39 -10.96
C GLU A 258 2.28 -2.68 -11.77
N PHE A 259 2.57 -2.66 -13.08
CA PHE A 259 2.51 -3.87 -13.89
C PHE A 259 3.52 -4.92 -13.40
N ILE A 260 4.72 -4.54 -12.95
CA ILE A 260 5.68 -5.50 -12.40
C ILE A 260 5.10 -6.23 -11.18
N HIS A 261 4.49 -5.51 -10.23
CA HIS A 261 3.84 -6.14 -9.07
C HIS A 261 2.75 -7.13 -9.47
N LYS A 262 2.04 -6.88 -10.57
CA LYS A 262 1.00 -7.78 -11.07
C LYS A 262 1.54 -9.00 -11.82
N LEU A 263 2.66 -8.84 -12.52
CA LEU A 263 3.15 -9.83 -13.49
C LEU A 263 4.17 -10.80 -12.91
N LEU A 264 4.95 -10.40 -11.90
CA LEU A 264 5.93 -11.29 -11.31
C LEU A 264 5.26 -12.41 -10.49
N PRO A 265 5.88 -13.60 -10.38
CA PRO A 265 5.38 -14.65 -9.51
C PRO A 265 5.31 -14.17 -8.06
N THR A 266 4.27 -14.60 -7.34
CA THR A 266 4.14 -14.33 -5.90
C THR A 266 5.20 -15.12 -5.13
N ASN A 267 5.85 -14.45 -4.18
CA ASN A 267 6.85 -15.07 -3.32
C ASN A 267 6.76 -14.46 -1.92
N LYS A 268 6.19 -15.20 -0.96
CA LYS A 268 6.02 -14.74 0.44
C LYS A 268 7.34 -14.49 1.17
N ASN A 269 8.45 -14.96 0.61
CA ASN A 269 9.80 -14.79 1.17
C ASN A 269 10.58 -13.66 0.48
N ARG A 270 10.00 -13.01 -0.55
CA ARG A 270 10.60 -11.85 -1.20
C ARG A 270 10.32 -10.62 -0.34
N GLY A 271 11.38 -10.01 0.17
CA GLY A 271 11.26 -8.85 1.04
C GLY A 271 10.81 -7.62 0.27
N HIS A 272 10.20 -6.68 1.00
CA HIS A 272 9.67 -5.43 0.44
C HIS A 272 10.72 -4.64 -0.37
N VAL A 273 11.97 -4.55 0.10
CA VAL A 273 13.02 -3.82 -0.65
C VAL A 273 13.26 -4.43 -2.04
N ILE A 274 13.29 -5.76 -2.15
CA ILE A 274 13.45 -6.42 -3.46
C ILE A 274 12.16 -6.38 -4.28
N GLU A 275 10.99 -6.45 -3.65
CA GLU A 275 9.69 -6.25 -4.32
C GLU A 275 9.63 -4.90 -5.04
N GLU A 276 9.84 -3.80 -4.30
CA GLU A 276 9.85 -2.43 -4.86
C GLU A 276 11.03 -2.21 -5.80
N GLY A 277 12.17 -2.84 -5.48
CA GLY A 277 13.38 -2.78 -6.29
C GLY A 277 13.19 -3.37 -7.69
N LEU A 278 12.53 -4.52 -7.79
CA LEU A 278 12.20 -5.15 -9.07
C LEU A 278 11.22 -4.29 -9.87
N ALA A 279 10.18 -3.73 -9.23
CA ALA A 279 9.24 -2.83 -9.87
C ALA A 279 9.90 -1.54 -10.37
N THR A 280 10.83 -1.00 -9.60
CA THR A 280 11.61 0.19 -9.96
C THR A 280 12.59 -0.12 -11.10
N PHE A 281 13.33 -1.22 -11.02
CA PHE A 281 14.35 -1.58 -12.00
C PHE A 281 13.76 -2.06 -13.34
N LEU A 282 12.75 -2.94 -13.31
CA LEU A 282 12.12 -3.48 -14.52
C LEU A 282 11.02 -2.57 -15.08
N GLY A 283 10.38 -1.78 -14.22
CA GLY A 283 9.26 -0.91 -14.57
C GLY A 283 9.69 0.54 -14.75
N THR A 284 10.03 1.23 -13.66
CA THR A 284 10.36 2.67 -13.69
C THR A 284 11.50 2.99 -14.66
N LYS A 285 12.47 2.08 -14.87
CA LYS A 285 13.57 2.25 -15.83
C LYS A 285 13.14 2.38 -17.30
N GLU A 286 11.89 2.03 -17.65
CA GLU A 286 11.31 2.35 -18.96
C GLU A 286 11.21 3.87 -19.19
N ASN A 287 11.17 4.66 -18.11
CA ASN A 287 11.41 6.09 -18.11
C ASN A 287 12.77 6.38 -17.47
N LEU A 288 13.82 6.45 -18.30
CA LEU A 288 15.19 6.63 -17.82
C LEU A 288 15.37 7.93 -17.03
N GLU A 289 14.65 8.99 -17.35
CA GLU A 289 14.75 10.26 -16.62
C GLU A 289 14.24 10.10 -15.18
N GLU A 290 13.04 9.55 -15.01
CA GLU A 290 12.44 9.28 -13.70
C GLU A 290 13.33 8.34 -12.86
N TYR A 291 13.86 7.29 -13.49
CA TYR A 291 14.79 6.36 -12.85
C TYR A 291 16.08 7.06 -12.39
N LEU A 292 16.70 7.88 -13.24
CA LEU A 292 17.93 8.58 -12.88
C LEU A 292 17.70 9.60 -11.76
N VAL A 293 16.53 10.25 -11.70
CA VAL A 293 16.19 11.19 -10.62
C VAL A 293 16.21 10.49 -9.25
N ILE A 294 15.54 9.34 -9.13
CA ILE A 294 15.48 8.61 -7.85
C ILE A 294 16.84 7.99 -7.48
N MET A 295 17.62 7.52 -8.45
CA MET A 295 18.94 6.94 -8.21
C MET A 295 19.96 8.02 -7.78
N LYS A 296 19.92 9.20 -8.39
CA LYS A 296 20.73 10.36 -7.98
C LYS A 296 20.38 10.82 -6.57
N LYS A 297 19.09 10.82 -6.21
CA LYS A 297 18.66 11.16 -4.85
C LYS A 297 19.19 10.16 -3.82
N LEU A 298 19.10 8.86 -4.10
CA LEU A 298 19.70 7.82 -3.26
C LEU A 298 21.22 8.00 -3.12
N ALA A 299 21.91 8.22 -4.24
CA ALA A 299 23.35 8.44 -4.23
C ALA A 299 23.73 9.67 -3.41
N HIS A 300 23.02 10.78 -3.54
CA HIS A 300 23.25 11.97 -2.73
C HIS A 300 23.14 11.64 -1.23
N ASP A 301 22.01 11.08 -0.80
CA ASP A 301 21.76 10.79 0.62
C ASP A 301 22.74 9.78 1.19
N TYR A 302 23.10 8.73 0.43
CA TYR A 302 24.10 7.75 0.82
C TYR A 302 25.47 8.37 1.15
N ASN A 303 25.82 9.50 0.51
CA ASN A 303 27.13 10.13 0.71
C ASN A 303 27.14 11.18 1.83
N ILE A 304 25.98 11.70 2.24
CA ILE A 304 25.92 12.83 3.19
C ILE A 304 25.13 12.52 4.47
N ASN A 305 24.32 11.45 4.48
CA ASN A 305 23.44 11.11 5.59
C ASN A 305 23.83 9.77 6.21
N GLU A 306 24.27 9.80 7.47
CA GLU A 306 24.70 8.61 8.21
C GLU A 306 23.59 7.54 8.34
N THR A 307 22.31 7.95 8.30
CA THR A 307 21.19 7.01 8.40
C THR A 307 20.91 6.27 7.09
N PHE A 308 21.52 6.70 5.98
CA PHE A 308 21.43 6.09 4.66
C PHE A 308 22.57 5.10 4.39
N SER A 309 22.94 4.29 5.39
CA SER A 309 23.85 3.17 5.17
C SER A 309 23.20 2.07 4.31
N LEU A 310 24.02 1.24 3.64
CA LEU A 310 23.52 0.11 2.85
C LEU A 310 22.63 -0.82 3.68
N LYS A 311 23.03 -1.09 4.93
CA LYS A 311 22.25 -1.90 5.88
C LYS A 311 20.88 -1.29 6.15
N ASN A 312 20.81 0.01 6.40
CA ASN A 312 19.53 0.67 6.69
C ASN A 312 18.64 0.73 5.45
N ILE A 313 19.21 1.01 4.27
CA ILE A 313 18.48 1.00 2.99
C ILE A 313 17.85 -0.38 2.75
N LEU A 314 18.65 -1.45 2.85
CA LEU A 314 18.19 -2.81 2.54
C LEU A 314 17.32 -3.44 3.64
N ASN A 315 17.28 -2.84 4.83
CA ASN A 315 16.30 -3.17 5.88
C ASN A 315 15.08 -2.26 5.87
N ASN A 316 14.99 -1.28 4.95
CA ASN A 316 13.94 -0.25 4.94
C ASN A 316 13.84 0.53 6.27
N GLN A 317 15.00 0.91 6.81
CA GLN A 317 15.19 1.57 8.11
C GLN A 317 15.79 2.99 7.99
N THR A 318 15.77 3.57 6.79
CA THR A 318 16.23 4.96 6.58
C THR A 318 15.21 5.97 7.08
N ASP A 319 15.68 7.12 7.52
CA ASP A 319 14.78 8.25 7.80
C ASP A 319 14.06 8.72 6.53
N TRP A 320 12.86 9.28 6.71
CA TRP A 320 12.13 9.85 5.58
C TRP A 320 12.80 11.13 5.08
N ASN A 321 13.30 11.08 3.84
CA ASN A 321 13.87 12.24 3.15
C ASN A 321 13.06 12.63 1.89
N GLY A 322 11.74 12.50 1.96
CA GLY A 322 10.84 12.83 0.85
C GLY A 322 10.74 11.77 -0.26
N TYR A 323 11.18 10.53 0.00
CA TYR A 323 11.00 9.36 -0.88
C TYR A 323 11.30 8.08 -0.10
N PRO A 324 10.78 6.91 -0.53
CA PRO A 324 11.09 5.63 0.07
C PRO A 324 12.41 5.06 -0.47
N ALA A 325 13.47 5.07 0.34
CA ALA A 325 14.81 4.59 -0.08
C ALA A 325 14.83 3.11 -0.51
N ALA A 326 13.87 2.29 -0.04
CA ALA A 326 13.69 0.91 -0.47
C ALA A 326 13.56 0.75 -1.99
N TYR A 327 12.97 1.73 -2.68
CA TYR A 327 12.71 1.68 -4.12
C TYR A 327 14.02 1.72 -4.93
N PRO A 328 14.79 2.83 -4.90
CA PRO A 328 16.08 2.87 -5.57
C PRO A 328 17.12 1.94 -4.92
N GLY A 329 16.99 1.64 -3.62
CA GLY A 329 17.88 0.72 -2.91
C GLY A 329 17.77 -0.72 -3.43
N GLY A 330 16.55 -1.23 -3.58
CA GLY A 330 16.32 -2.53 -4.21
C GLY A 330 16.65 -2.53 -5.70
N ALA A 331 16.37 -1.43 -6.40
CA ALA A 331 16.70 -1.29 -7.82
C ALA A 331 18.21 -1.35 -8.06
N LEU A 332 19.00 -0.75 -7.17
CA LEU A 332 20.46 -0.81 -7.16
C LEU A 332 20.96 -2.27 -7.11
N ILE A 333 20.38 -3.08 -6.22
CA ILE A 333 20.70 -4.52 -6.12
C ILE A 333 20.35 -5.25 -7.41
N CYS A 334 19.16 -4.98 -7.96
CA CYS A 334 18.74 -5.57 -9.24
C CYS A 334 19.70 -5.19 -10.38
N GLU A 335 20.12 -3.93 -10.46
CA GLU A 335 21.03 -3.45 -11.49
C GLU A 335 22.42 -4.09 -11.40
N VAL A 336 23.03 -4.14 -10.21
CA VAL A 336 24.33 -4.80 -9.99
C VAL A 336 24.28 -6.28 -10.40
N ILE A 337 23.23 -6.99 -10.00
CA ILE A 337 23.06 -8.40 -10.35
C ILE A 337 22.82 -8.57 -11.85
N PHE A 338 21.97 -7.75 -12.44
CA PHE A 338 21.63 -7.82 -13.86
C PHE A 338 22.83 -7.56 -14.76
N GLU A 339 23.70 -6.59 -14.43
CA GLU A 339 24.88 -6.29 -15.23
C GLU A 339 25.86 -7.48 -15.32
N ILE A 340 25.89 -8.35 -14.31
CA ILE A 340 26.82 -9.48 -14.25
C ILE A 340 26.16 -10.80 -14.68
N LYS A 341 24.89 -11.00 -14.34
CA LYS A 341 24.18 -12.29 -14.51
C LYS A 341 22.93 -12.19 -15.41
N GLY A 342 22.58 -11.00 -15.88
CA GLY A 342 21.41 -10.78 -16.72
C GLY A 342 20.11 -11.29 -16.10
N ASP A 343 19.23 -11.81 -16.94
CA ASP A 343 17.91 -12.33 -16.54
C ASP A 343 17.99 -13.48 -15.53
N GLU A 344 19.05 -14.29 -15.58
CA GLU A 344 19.23 -15.41 -14.64
C GLU A 344 19.36 -14.89 -13.20
N GLY A 345 20.17 -13.85 -12.98
CA GLY A 345 20.32 -13.24 -11.66
C GLY A 345 19.02 -12.58 -11.16
N ILE A 346 18.25 -11.96 -12.06
CA ILE A 346 16.94 -11.39 -11.71
C ILE A 346 15.93 -12.48 -11.33
N ARG A 347 15.92 -13.62 -12.03
CA ARG A 347 15.07 -14.76 -11.65
C ARG A 347 15.41 -15.30 -10.26
N GLU A 348 16.68 -15.31 -9.89
CA GLU A 348 17.08 -15.69 -8.53
C GLU A 348 16.54 -14.71 -7.48
N LEU A 349 16.62 -13.39 -7.73
CA LEU A 349 16.01 -12.38 -6.84
C LEU A 349 14.49 -12.53 -6.70
N ILE A 350 13.81 -12.84 -7.80
CA ILE A 350 12.34 -13.01 -7.84
C ILE A 350 11.89 -14.18 -6.96
N ASN A 351 12.64 -15.30 -6.97
CA ASN A 351 12.18 -16.59 -6.44
C ASN A 351 12.77 -16.96 -5.07
N ASN A 352 13.80 -16.25 -4.59
CA ASN A 352 14.48 -16.58 -3.34
C ASN A 352 14.12 -15.65 -2.18
N LYS A 353 14.70 -15.93 -1.01
CA LYS A 353 14.46 -15.24 0.25
C LYS A 353 15.28 -13.95 0.33
N THR A 354 14.62 -12.81 0.61
CA THR A 354 15.24 -11.47 0.59
C THR A 354 14.64 -10.50 1.64
N ASN A 355 14.26 -10.99 2.82
CA ASN A 355 13.46 -10.21 3.78
C ASN A 355 14.23 -9.11 4.51
N ASN A 356 15.56 -9.17 4.50
CA ASN A 356 16.44 -8.25 5.20
C ASN A 356 17.83 -8.17 4.54
N TYR A 357 18.66 -7.26 5.02
CA TYR A 357 20.02 -7.03 4.57
C TYR A 357 20.84 -8.32 4.46
N ASP A 358 20.91 -9.14 5.51
CA ASP A 358 21.74 -10.35 5.53
C ASP A 358 21.30 -11.36 4.46
N GLU A 359 19.99 -11.52 4.28
CA GLU A 359 19.41 -12.40 3.25
C GLU A 359 19.68 -11.88 1.84
N ILE A 360 19.54 -10.57 1.62
CA ILE A 360 19.80 -9.93 0.32
C ILE A 360 21.28 -10.07 -0.05
N ILE A 361 22.19 -9.79 0.88
CA ILE A 361 23.64 -9.89 0.64
C ILE A 361 24.06 -11.34 0.43
N LYS A 362 23.58 -12.27 1.26
CA LYS A 362 23.87 -13.70 1.09
C LYS A 362 23.39 -14.24 -0.25
N LEU A 363 22.18 -13.86 -0.69
CA LEU A 363 21.68 -14.23 -2.01
C LEU A 363 22.53 -13.60 -3.12
N SER A 364 22.91 -12.33 -2.98
CA SER A 364 23.77 -11.64 -3.94
C SER A 364 25.14 -12.32 -4.08
N MET A 365 25.75 -12.76 -2.98
CA MET A 365 26.99 -13.56 -2.98
C MET A 365 26.81 -14.85 -3.76
N SER A 366 25.71 -15.57 -3.53
CA SER A 366 25.40 -16.82 -4.22
C SER A 366 25.20 -16.61 -5.73
N ILE A 367 24.41 -15.61 -6.12
CA ILE A 367 24.14 -15.29 -7.53
C ILE A 367 25.43 -14.90 -8.26
N LEU A 368 26.23 -14.02 -7.65
CA LEU A 368 27.43 -13.47 -8.25
C LEU A 368 28.64 -14.40 -8.15
N ASN A 369 28.59 -15.41 -7.28
CA ASN A 369 29.72 -16.26 -6.90
C ASN A 369 30.90 -15.41 -6.38
N LEU A 370 30.60 -14.51 -5.44
CA LEU A 370 31.55 -13.57 -4.86
C LEU A 370 31.46 -13.56 -3.34
N GLU A 371 32.60 -13.29 -2.70
CA GLU A 371 32.67 -13.00 -1.26
C GLU A 371 31.93 -11.70 -0.93
N GLU A 372 31.43 -11.60 0.30
CA GLU A 372 30.62 -10.48 0.80
C GLU A 372 31.26 -9.11 0.51
N ASP A 373 32.53 -8.92 0.88
CA ASP A 373 33.29 -7.69 0.64
C ASP A 373 33.30 -7.26 -0.84
N LYS A 374 33.32 -8.22 -1.77
CA LYS A 374 33.29 -7.91 -3.21
C LYS A 374 31.90 -7.49 -3.65
N VAL A 375 30.85 -8.13 -3.13
CA VAL A 375 29.46 -7.74 -3.39
C VAL A 375 29.20 -6.33 -2.88
N ILE A 376 29.56 -6.04 -1.63
CA ILE A 376 29.39 -4.71 -1.03
C ILE A 376 30.13 -3.66 -1.87
N ARG A 377 31.39 -3.92 -2.26
CA ARG A 377 32.15 -3.00 -3.12
C ARG A 377 31.50 -2.76 -4.49
N LEU A 378 30.88 -3.78 -5.09
CA LEU A 378 30.16 -3.60 -6.37
C LEU A 378 28.96 -2.66 -6.20
N ILE A 379 28.18 -2.85 -5.13
CA ILE A 379 27.04 -2.00 -4.80
C ILE A 379 27.51 -0.55 -4.52
N ASP A 380 28.55 -0.40 -3.70
CA ASP A 380 29.15 0.90 -3.38
C ASP A 380 29.74 1.62 -4.59
N ASN A 381 30.25 0.89 -5.57
CA ASN A 381 30.75 1.48 -6.79
C ASN A 381 29.58 1.90 -7.69
N LYS A 382 28.56 1.05 -7.83
CA LYS A 382 27.38 1.35 -8.64
C LYS A 382 26.64 2.58 -8.13
N ILE A 383 26.45 2.74 -6.82
CA ILE A 383 25.78 3.93 -6.28
C ILE A 383 26.55 5.23 -6.58
N LYS A 384 27.89 5.17 -6.68
CA LYS A 384 28.74 6.32 -7.02
C LYS A 384 28.65 6.73 -8.49
N GLU A 385 28.17 5.87 -9.37
CA GLU A 385 27.95 6.20 -10.79
C GLU A 385 26.80 7.20 -10.98
N TYR A 386 25.89 7.32 -9.99
CA TYR A 386 24.78 8.27 -10.01
C TYR A 386 25.08 9.59 -9.28
N LYS A 387 26.35 9.93 -9.06
CA LYS A 387 26.75 11.20 -8.45
C LYS A 387 26.56 12.41 -9.37
#